data_AF-A0A8D8GIZ4-F1
#
_entry.id   AF-A0A8D8GIZ4-F1
#
_cell.length_a   1.000
_cell.length_b   1.000
_cell.length_c   1.000
_cell.angle_alpha   90.00
_cell.angle_beta   90.00
_cell.angle_gamma   90.00
#
_symmetry.space_group_name_H-M   'P 1'
#
loop_
_entity.id
_entity.type
_entity.pdbx_description
1 polymer ?
#
loop_
_entity_poly.entity_id
_entity_poly.type
_entity_poly.pdbx_seq_one_letter_code
_entity_poly.pdbx_strand_id
1 'polypeptide(L)'
;MASHHLYGALIALTCVLCYHNSLNCGFVFDDISAIKENRDLRPHSSIKNVFLNDFWGTPMHKEQSHKSYRPLCVLTFRWNYLLHGLEPAGYHLVNMLLHTVVSLMYFRMCAMLLSEVSSFAAAMLFAVHPIHTEAVTGVVGRAETLSSVFFLAAFIFYTKATRRKRATGWRYLSVAMVFVATAMLCKEQGITITGVCAIYEIFVAQKIRLSDIYHLARSVMSGKSLALPSGWWPHEATRRLAVLCVSTVALLFVRLQIMGSQLPVFTRFDNPASVSPTPTRQLSYNY
;
A
#
# COMPACT_ATOMS: atom_id res chain seq x y z
N MET A 1 -3.05 6.59 28.23
CA MET A 1 -3.87 7.37 27.27
C MET A 1 -3.26 8.73 27.00
N ALA A 2 -2.95 9.55 28.01
CA ALA A 2 -2.27 10.84 27.82
C ALA A 2 -0.93 10.73 27.07
N SER A 3 -0.11 9.72 27.37
CA SER A 3 1.16 9.44 26.67
C SER A 3 0.98 9.19 25.17
N HIS A 4 0.00 8.37 24.78
CA HIS A 4 -0.29 8.08 23.39
C HIS A 4 -0.74 9.31 22.58
N HIS A 5 -1.51 10.20 23.19
CA HIS A 5 -1.90 11.45 22.54
C HIS A 5 -0.70 12.39 22.36
N LEU A 6 0.18 12.47 23.37
CA LEU A 6 1.43 13.21 23.28
C LEU A 6 2.34 12.66 22.17
N TYR A 7 2.55 11.34 22.13
CA TYR A 7 3.35 10.70 21.08
C TYR A 7 2.77 10.92 19.68
N GLY A 8 1.46 10.79 19.52
CA GLY A 8 0.78 11.10 18.27
C GLY A 8 0.99 12.57 17.85
N ALA A 9 0.83 13.51 18.79
CA ALA A 9 1.04 14.93 18.51
C ALA A 9 2.49 15.23 18.11
N LEU A 10 3.47 14.62 18.78
CA LEU A 10 4.90 14.77 18.44
C LEU A 10 5.20 14.22 17.05
N ILE A 11 4.72 13.02 16.71
CA ILE A 11 4.89 12.44 15.37
C ILE A 11 4.30 13.35 14.31
N ALA A 12 3.08 13.85 14.53
CA ALA A 12 2.41 14.73 13.57
C ALA A 12 3.17 16.06 13.39
N LEU A 13 3.61 16.67 14.50
CA LEU A 13 4.43 17.87 14.45
C LEU A 13 5.73 17.64 13.69
N THR A 14 6.41 16.52 13.93
CA THR A 14 7.64 16.16 13.22
C THR A 14 7.41 15.99 11.72
N CYS A 15 6.35 15.29 11.30
CA CYS A 15 6.00 15.17 9.88
C CYS A 15 5.81 16.56 9.24
N VAL A 16 5.06 17.46 9.90
CA VAL A 16 4.85 18.82 9.38
C VAL A 16 6.16 19.58 9.29
N LEU A 17 6.99 19.57 10.34
CA LEU A 17 8.27 20.29 10.34
C LEU A 17 9.21 19.80 9.24
N CYS A 18 9.30 18.48 9.01
CA CYS A 18 10.15 17.89 7.99
C CYS A 18 9.72 18.22 6.55
N TYR A 19 8.42 18.38 6.30
CA TYR A 19 7.88 18.50 4.95
C TYR A 19 7.21 19.85 4.65
N HIS A 20 7.15 20.79 5.59
CA HIS A 20 6.49 22.10 5.37
C HIS A 20 7.10 22.88 4.21
N ASN A 21 8.41 22.71 3.96
CA ASN A 21 9.12 23.35 2.86
C ASN A 21 8.60 22.89 1.48
N SER A 22 7.99 21.71 1.38
CA SER A 22 7.36 21.21 0.15
C SER A 22 6.21 22.09 -0.35
N LEU A 23 5.60 22.89 0.53
CA LEU A 23 4.54 23.83 0.16
C LEU A 23 5.02 24.93 -0.80
N ASN A 24 6.33 25.21 -0.82
CA ASN A 24 6.96 26.17 -1.71
C ASN A 24 7.50 25.52 -3.01
N CYS A 25 7.32 24.22 -3.17
CA CYS A 25 7.74 23.50 -4.38
C CYS A 25 6.70 23.66 -5.50
N GLY A 26 7.17 23.58 -6.75
CA GLY A 26 6.31 23.49 -7.92
C GLY A 26 6.13 22.04 -8.39
N PHE A 27 5.25 21.85 -9.36
CA PHE A 27 5.12 20.57 -10.06
C PHE A 27 6.37 20.28 -10.90
N VAL A 28 6.96 19.10 -10.71
CA VAL A 28 8.18 18.64 -11.40
C VAL A 28 8.00 17.24 -11.99
N PHE A 29 8.73 16.93 -13.06
CA PHE A 29 8.75 15.61 -13.71
C PHE A 29 7.32 15.06 -13.95
N ASP A 30 7.04 13.88 -13.39
CA ASP A 30 5.78 13.14 -13.51
C ASP A 30 4.55 13.94 -13.05
N ASP A 31 4.71 14.93 -12.17
CA ASP A 31 3.61 15.80 -11.74
C ASP A 31 3.03 16.58 -12.93
N ILE A 32 3.85 16.93 -13.92
CA ILE A 32 3.40 17.65 -15.12
C ILE A 32 2.41 16.79 -15.88
N SER A 33 2.79 15.56 -16.22
CA SER A 33 1.95 14.61 -16.95
C SER A 33 0.71 14.23 -16.15
N ALA A 34 0.86 13.89 -14.87
CA ALA A 34 -0.23 13.40 -14.02
C ALA A 34 -1.25 14.48 -13.63
N ILE A 35 -0.88 15.78 -13.65
CA ILE A 35 -1.71 16.87 -13.12
C ILE A 35 -1.98 17.96 -14.17
N LYS A 36 -0.91 18.55 -14.72
CA LYS A 36 -1.03 19.68 -15.67
C LYS A 36 -1.53 19.24 -17.05
N GLU A 37 -1.17 18.05 -17.48
CA GLU A 37 -1.55 17.53 -18.81
C GLU A 37 -2.73 16.57 -18.74
N ASN A 38 -2.92 15.90 -17.60
CA ASN A 38 -4.02 14.97 -17.39
C ASN A 38 -5.40 15.67 -17.47
N ARG A 39 -6.13 15.34 -18.54
CA ARG A 39 -7.45 15.91 -18.83
C ARG A 39 -8.54 15.42 -17.88
N ASP A 40 -8.34 14.29 -17.20
CA ASP A 40 -9.33 13.69 -16.30
C ASP A 40 -9.53 14.48 -15.02
N LEU A 41 -8.61 15.39 -14.69
CA LEU A 41 -8.75 16.31 -13.57
C LEU A 41 -9.67 17.50 -13.92
N ARG A 42 -9.92 17.77 -15.21
CA ARG A 42 -10.63 18.98 -15.65
C ARG A 42 -12.14 18.84 -15.40
N PRO A 43 -12.84 19.89 -14.95
CA PRO A 43 -14.29 19.84 -14.64
C PRO A 43 -15.16 19.38 -15.81
N HIS A 44 -14.78 19.74 -17.05
CA HIS A 44 -15.53 19.40 -18.27
C HIS A 44 -15.35 17.95 -18.72
N SER A 45 -14.36 17.23 -18.20
CA SER A 45 -14.17 15.81 -18.52
C SER A 45 -15.18 14.96 -17.76
N SER A 46 -15.65 13.84 -18.33
CA SER A 46 -16.54 12.93 -17.61
C SER A 46 -15.79 12.26 -16.45
N ILE A 47 -16.43 12.14 -15.27
CA ILE A 47 -15.86 11.40 -14.14
C ILE A 47 -15.63 9.91 -14.47
N LYS A 48 -16.37 9.37 -15.45
CA LYS A 48 -16.19 7.99 -15.92
C LYS A 48 -14.79 7.78 -16.49
N ASN A 49 -14.18 8.81 -17.07
CA ASN A 49 -12.84 8.72 -17.67
C ASN A 49 -11.78 8.29 -16.66
N VAL A 50 -11.91 8.73 -15.39
CA VAL A 50 -11.02 8.34 -14.29
C VAL A 50 -10.95 6.82 -14.11
N PHE A 51 -12.01 6.09 -14.48
CA PHE A 51 -12.08 4.62 -14.39
C PHE A 51 -11.82 3.91 -15.73
N LEU A 52 -11.68 4.65 -16.83
CA LEU A 52 -11.46 4.10 -18.17
C LEU A 52 -10.05 4.39 -18.71
N ASN A 53 -9.36 5.37 -18.12
CA ASN A 53 -8.02 5.80 -18.48
C ASN A 53 -7.00 5.28 -17.48
N ASP A 54 -5.73 5.32 -17.86
CA ASP A 54 -4.60 5.11 -16.98
C ASP A 54 -4.35 6.31 -16.06
N PHE A 55 -3.37 6.18 -15.17
CA PHE A 55 -2.99 7.21 -14.20
C PHE A 55 -2.64 8.56 -14.83
N TRP A 56 -2.20 8.57 -16.09
CA TRP A 56 -1.75 9.74 -16.83
C TRP A 56 -2.87 10.39 -17.67
N GLY A 57 -4.07 9.77 -17.70
CA GLY A 57 -5.21 10.25 -18.48
C GLY A 57 -5.26 9.72 -19.91
N THR A 58 -4.49 8.66 -20.22
CA THR A 58 -4.53 7.99 -21.52
C THR A 58 -5.54 6.83 -21.48
N PRO A 59 -6.46 6.72 -22.46
CA PRO A 59 -7.42 5.61 -22.48
C PRO A 59 -6.77 4.23 -22.45
N MET A 60 -7.26 3.35 -21.58
CA MET A 60 -6.64 2.04 -21.29
C MET A 60 -6.54 1.11 -22.52
N HIS A 61 -7.40 1.30 -23.52
CA HIS A 61 -7.38 0.49 -24.75
C HIS A 61 -6.30 0.93 -25.75
N LYS A 62 -5.69 2.11 -25.59
CA LYS A 62 -4.64 2.58 -26.49
C LYS A 62 -3.29 1.91 -26.19
N GLU A 63 -2.46 1.78 -27.22
CA GLU A 63 -1.10 1.22 -27.09
C GLU A 63 -0.18 2.14 -26.29
N GLN A 64 -0.37 3.46 -26.37
CA GLN A 64 0.44 4.46 -25.66
C GLN A 64 0.12 4.53 -24.16
N SER A 65 -0.93 3.84 -23.69
CA SER A 65 -1.28 3.80 -22.28
C SER A 65 -0.26 2.95 -21.53
N HIS A 66 0.25 3.47 -20.40
CA HIS A 66 1.20 2.76 -19.54
C HIS A 66 0.53 1.61 -18.75
N LYS A 67 -0.80 1.47 -18.87
CA LYS A 67 -1.63 0.48 -18.17
C LYS A 67 -1.58 0.63 -16.65
N SER A 68 -1.15 1.79 -16.17
CA SER A 68 -1.08 2.17 -14.76
C SER A 68 -2.48 2.48 -14.22
N TYR A 69 -3.25 1.45 -13.88
CA TYR A 69 -4.61 1.64 -13.36
C TYR A 69 -4.61 2.07 -11.89
N ARG A 70 -4.85 3.37 -11.62
CA ARG A 70 -4.86 3.99 -10.28
C ARG A 70 -5.99 5.03 -10.11
N PRO A 71 -7.25 4.64 -10.35
CA PRO A 71 -8.37 5.58 -10.48
C PRO A 71 -8.62 6.40 -9.20
N LEU A 72 -8.41 5.83 -8.01
CA LEU A 72 -8.67 6.56 -6.77
C LEU A 72 -7.64 7.66 -6.53
N CYS A 73 -6.38 7.44 -6.92
CA CYS A 73 -5.37 8.49 -6.84
C CYS A 73 -5.73 9.66 -7.78
N VAL A 74 -6.09 9.36 -9.03
CA VAL A 74 -6.51 10.38 -10.02
C VAL A 74 -7.75 11.13 -9.53
N LEU A 75 -8.71 10.44 -8.91
CA LEU A 75 -9.89 11.06 -8.32
C LEU A 75 -9.51 12.08 -7.22
N THR A 76 -8.54 11.75 -6.37
CA THR A 76 -8.06 12.72 -5.36
C THR A 76 -7.38 13.94 -5.99
N PHE A 77 -6.64 13.78 -7.10
CA PHE A 77 -6.10 14.92 -7.83
C PHE A 77 -7.20 15.77 -8.45
N ARG A 78 -8.25 15.14 -9.00
CA ARG A 78 -9.41 15.84 -9.55
C ARG A 78 -10.12 16.67 -8.49
N TRP A 79 -10.35 16.10 -7.30
CA TRP A 79 -10.91 16.86 -6.18
C TRP A 79 -9.98 17.99 -5.73
N ASN A 80 -8.68 17.75 -5.71
CA ASN A 80 -7.71 18.80 -5.39
C ASN A 80 -7.76 19.95 -6.40
N TYR A 81 -7.91 19.64 -7.70
CA TYR A 81 -8.05 20.61 -8.77
C TYR A 81 -9.32 21.44 -8.62
N LEU A 82 -10.43 20.83 -8.21
CA LEU A 82 -11.68 21.57 -7.97
C LEU A 82 -11.55 22.63 -6.87
N LEU A 83 -10.68 22.41 -5.88
CA LEU A 83 -10.49 23.31 -4.75
C LEU A 83 -9.39 24.37 -4.99
N HIS A 84 -8.27 23.97 -5.60
CA HIS A 84 -7.06 24.79 -5.70
C HIS A 84 -6.55 24.98 -7.14
N GLY A 85 -7.26 24.47 -8.15
CA GLY A 85 -6.83 24.53 -9.55
C GLY A 85 -5.45 23.88 -9.75
N LEU A 86 -4.53 24.62 -10.38
CA LEU A 86 -3.14 24.21 -10.60
C LEU A 86 -2.18 24.87 -9.61
N GLU A 87 -2.66 25.27 -8.42
CA GLU A 87 -1.77 25.81 -7.38
C GLU A 87 -1.04 24.65 -6.66
N PRO A 88 0.30 24.52 -6.78
CA PRO A 88 1.03 23.34 -6.29
C PRO A 88 0.94 23.14 -4.78
N ALA A 89 0.92 24.23 -4.01
CA ALA A 89 0.92 24.21 -2.55
C ALA A 89 -0.22 23.36 -1.98
N GLY A 90 -1.42 23.43 -2.57
CA GLY A 90 -2.57 22.63 -2.14
C GLY A 90 -2.37 21.13 -2.35
N TYR A 91 -1.57 20.73 -3.34
CA TYR A 91 -1.28 19.32 -3.60
C TYR A 91 -0.21 18.77 -2.66
N HIS A 92 0.86 19.52 -2.44
CA HIS A 92 1.90 19.17 -1.47
C HIS A 92 1.33 19.09 -0.04
N LEU A 93 0.40 20.00 0.32
CA LEU A 93 -0.30 19.96 1.61
C LEU A 93 -1.02 18.64 1.82
N VAL A 94 -1.80 18.17 0.83
CA VAL A 94 -2.51 16.89 0.94
C VAL A 94 -1.54 15.72 1.11
N ASN A 95 -0.41 15.70 0.40
CA ASN A 95 0.57 14.63 0.56
C ASN A 95 1.23 14.64 1.94
N MET A 96 1.58 15.82 2.46
CA MET A 96 2.12 15.98 3.82
C MET A 96 1.11 15.52 4.88
N LEU A 97 -0.17 15.83 4.71
CA LEU A 97 -1.25 15.35 5.60
C LEU A 97 -1.43 13.84 5.50
N LEU A 98 -1.37 13.26 4.29
CA LEU A 98 -1.42 11.81 4.11
C LEU A 98 -0.23 11.13 4.78
N HIS A 99 0.99 11.64 4.64
CA HIS A 99 2.17 11.09 5.34
C HIS A 99 2.03 11.15 6.85
N THR A 100 1.46 12.24 7.37
CA THR A 100 1.14 12.37 8.80
C THR A 100 0.18 11.27 9.24
N VAL A 101 -0.90 11.03 8.48
CA VAL A 101 -1.85 9.95 8.77
C VAL A 101 -1.16 8.57 8.70
N VAL A 102 -0.35 8.32 7.67
CA VAL A 102 0.39 7.05 7.52
C VAL A 102 1.32 6.83 8.71
N SER A 103 2.08 7.84 9.13
CA SER A 103 3.00 7.76 10.27
C SER A 103 2.28 7.47 11.59
N LEU A 104 1.10 8.07 11.81
CA LEU A 104 0.26 7.80 12.99
C LEU A 104 -0.34 6.38 12.96
N MET A 105 -0.77 5.92 11.78
CA MET A 105 -1.26 4.55 11.60
C MET A 105 -0.14 3.52 11.77
N TYR A 106 1.07 3.84 11.32
CA TYR A 106 2.26 3.03 11.52
C TYR A 106 2.63 2.94 12.99
N PHE A 107 2.62 4.05 13.74
CA PHE A 107 2.77 4.04 15.20
C PHE A 107 1.75 3.10 15.88
N ARG A 108 0.48 3.20 15.48
CA ARG A 108 -0.59 2.33 16.00
C ARG A 108 -0.32 0.85 15.68
N MET A 109 0.18 0.55 14.48
CA MET A 109 0.55 -0.81 14.10
C MET A 109 1.72 -1.32 14.95
N CYS A 110 2.78 -0.54 15.12
CA CYS A 110 3.92 -0.89 15.97
C CYS A 110 3.49 -1.15 17.42
N ALA A 111 2.59 -0.32 17.97
CA ALA A 111 2.07 -0.48 19.33
C ALA A 111 1.26 -1.77 19.53
N MET A 112 0.90 -2.49 18.47
CA MET A 112 0.28 -3.82 18.56
C MET A 112 1.31 -4.95 18.72
N LEU A 113 2.59 -4.70 18.40
CA LEU A 113 3.65 -5.71 18.30
C LEU A 113 4.84 -5.42 19.24
N LEU A 114 5.08 -4.15 19.58
CA LEU A 114 6.25 -3.68 20.32
C LEU A 114 5.85 -2.94 21.61
N SER A 115 6.82 -2.62 22.45
CA SER A 115 6.64 -1.74 23.62
C SER A 115 6.28 -0.31 23.17
N GLU A 116 5.71 0.49 24.07
CA GLU A 116 5.28 1.87 23.77
C GLU A 116 6.45 2.74 23.27
N VAL A 117 7.60 2.68 23.95
CA VAL A 117 8.81 3.44 23.59
C VAL A 117 9.39 2.97 22.26
N SER A 118 9.51 1.66 22.05
CA SER A 118 10.02 1.11 20.78
C SER A 118 9.09 1.44 19.60
N SER A 119 7.77 1.44 19.83
CA SER A 119 6.79 1.83 18.82
C SER A 119 6.91 3.30 18.45
N PHE A 120 7.08 4.17 19.45
CA PHE A 120 7.28 5.60 19.23
C PHE A 120 8.60 5.86 18.48
N ALA A 121 9.70 5.23 18.91
CA ALA A 121 10.99 5.34 18.23
C ALA A 121 10.91 4.87 16.76
N ALA A 122 10.27 3.73 16.50
CA ALA A 122 10.07 3.22 15.14
C ALA A 122 9.24 4.19 14.28
N ALA A 123 8.18 4.78 14.83
CA ALA A 123 7.34 5.73 14.11
C ALA A 123 8.04 7.07 13.86
N MET A 124 8.85 7.55 14.81
CA MET A 124 9.68 8.74 14.62
C MET A 124 10.73 8.53 13.53
N LEU A 125 11.41 7.37 13.54
CA LEU A 125 12.35 6.98 12.49
C LEU A 125 11.64 6.94 11.13
N PHE A 126 10.47 6.31 11.04
CA PHE A 126 9.66 6.28 9.82
C PHE A 126 9.26 7.69 9.36
N ALA A 127 8.79 8.55 10.26
CA ALA A 127 8.31 9.88 9.93
C ALA A 127 9.38 10.77 9.28
N VAL A 128 10.64 10.64 9.71
CA VAL A 128 11.77 11.47 9.25
C VAL A 128 12.66 10.80 8.20
N HIS A 129 12.41 9.52 7.87
CA HIS A 129 13.33 8.77 7.02
C HIS A 129 13.39 9.39 5.61
N PRO A 130 14.59 9.74 5.10
CA PRO A 130 14.72 10.47 3.84
C PRO A 130 14.20 9.69 2.63
N ILE A 131 14.12 8.36 2.71
CA ILE A 131 13.52 7.50 1.67
C ILE A 131 12.08 7.90 1.32
N HIS A 132 11.34 8.52 2.25
CA HIS A 132 9.96 8.94 2.00
C HIS A 132 9.87 10.27 1.26
N THR A 133 10.97 10.99 1.07
CA THR A 133 10.95 12.34 0.48
C THR A 133 10.32 12.35 -0.90
N GLU A 134 10.63 11.38 -1.76
CA GLU A 134 10.02 11.28 -3.08
C GLU A 134 8.51 11.00 -3.01
N ALA A 135 8.09 10.12 -2.10
CA ALA A 135 6.68 9.76 -1.91
C ALA A 135 5.83 10.90 -1.31
N VAL A 136 6.44 11.79 -0.51
CA VAL A 136 5.74 12.88 0.18
C VAL A 136 5.83 14.19 -0.60
N THR A 137 7.03 14.59 -1.02
CA THR A 137 7.27 15.86 -1.71
C THR A 137 6.85 15.79 -3.17
N GLY A 138 7.11 14.68 -3.88
CA GLY A 138 6.61 14.50 -5.25
C GLY A 138 5.09 14.33 -5.24
N VAL A 139 4.35 15.13 -6.01
CA VAL A 139 2.88 15.11 -5.92
C VAL A 139 2.32 13.77 -6.38
N VAL A 140 2.88 13.18 -7.44
CA VAL A 140 2.55 11.82 -7.91
C VAL A 140 2.78 10.73 -6.87
N GLY A 141 3.64 10.99 -5.88
CA GLY A 141 3.84 10.15 -4.69
C GLY A 141 2.56 9.94 -3.86
N ARG A 142 1.50 10.72 -4.12
CA ARG A 142 0.16 10.52 -3.54
C ARG A 142 -0.36 9.10 -3.72
N ALA A 143 -0.01 8.44 -4.82
CA ALA A 143 -0.40 7.04 -5.05
C ALA A 143 0.15 6.10 -3.95
N GLU A 144 1.39 6.33 -3.51
CA GLU A 144 2.03 5.56 -2.44
C GLU A 144 1.43 5.88 -1.07
N THR A 145 1.32 7.16 -0.73
CA THR A 145 0.84 7.58 0.59
C THR A 145 -0.63 7.19 0.80
N LEU A 146 -1.48 7.38 -0.21
CA LEU A 146 -2.88 6.98 -0.15
C LEU A 146 -3.05 5.46 -0.09
N SER A 147 -2.28 4.71 -0.89
CA SER A 147 -2.24 3.25 -0.81
C SER A 147 -1.84 2.78 0.58
N SER A 148 -0.82 3.42 1.19
CA SER A 148 -0.31 3.10 2.52
C SER A 148 -1.36 3.30 3.63
N VAL A 149 -2.20 4.33 3.54
CA VAL A 149 -3.32 4.53 4.48
C VAL A 149 -4.26 3.32 4.46
N PHE A 150 -4.70 2.90 3.26
CA PHE A 150 -5.62 1.77 3.13
C PHE A 150 -4.95 0.42 3.42
N PHE A 151 -3.66 0.29 3.11
CA PHE A 151 -2.84 -0.87 3.46
C PHE A 151 -2.81 -1.08 4.98
N LEU A 152 -2.46 -0.04 5.75
CA LEU A 152 -2.43 -0.11 7.21
C LEU A 152 -3.83 -0.26 7.80
N ALA A 153 -4.86 0.35 7.20
CA ALA A 153 -6.24 0.14 7.60
C ALA A 153 -6.66 -1.33 7.43
N ALA A 154 -6.39 -1.93 6.27
CA ALA A 154 -6.67 -3.34 6.00
C ALA A 154 -6.00 -4.24 7.05
N PHE A 155 -4.74 -3.99 7.38
CA PHE A 155 -4.03 -4.73 8.42
C PHE A 155 -4.68 -4.60 9.81
N ILE A 156 -4.96 -3.37 10.25
CA ILE A 156 -5.58 -3.10 11.56
C ILE A 156 -6.95 -3.78 11.65
N PHE A 157 -7.76 -3.75 10.59
CA PHE A 157 -9.05 -4.43 10.56
C PHE A 157 -8.90 -5.96 10.50
N TYR A 158 -7.92 -6.48 9.76
CA TYR A 158 -7.61 -7.91 9.75
C TYR A 158 -7.26 -8.43 11.14
N THR A 159 -6.37 -7.74 11.88
CA THR A 159 -6.02 -8.14 13.26
C THR A 159 -7.22 -8.12 14.22
N LYS A 160 -8.21 -7.24 14.02
CA LYS A 160 -9.45 -7.26 14.78
C LYS A 160 -10.31 -8.48 14.44
N ALA A 161 -10.28 -8.94 13.19
CA ALA A 161 -10.98 -10.15 12.76
C ALA A 161 -10.40 -11.43 13.38
N THR A 162 -9.11 -11.43 13.74
CA THR A 162 -8.39 -12.57 14.33
C THR A 162 -8.33 -12.57 15.86
N ARG A 163 -8.86 -11.53 16.53
CA ARG A 163 -8.81 -11.39 18.00
C ARG A 163 -9.37 -12.59 18.77
N ARG A 164 -10.39 -13.27 18.25
CA ARG A 164 -11.00 -14.46 18.87
C ARG A 164 -10.46 -15.71 18.20
N LYS A 165 -9.70 -16.54 18.92
CA LYS A 165 -9.09 -17.77 18.37
C LYS A 165 -10.09 -18.73 17.70
N ARG A 166 -11.30 -18.83 18.25
CA ARG A 166 -12.35 -19.77 17.80
C ARG A 166 -13.44 -19.15 16.93
N ALA A 167 -13.36 -17.87 16.60
CA ALA A 167 -14.40 -17.19 15.82
C ALA A 167 -13.82 -16.10 14.93
N THR A 168 -14.15 -16.13 13.65
CA THR A 168 -13.79 -15.06 12.73
C THR A 168 -14.71 -13.85 12.90
N GLY A 169 -14.13 -12.67 13.11
CA GLY A 169 -14.85 -11.41 13.08
C GLY A 169 -15.20 -11.00 11.64
N TRP A 170 -16.19 -11.65 11.02
CA TRP A 170 -16.54 -11.48 9.61
C TRP A 170 -16.73 -10.03 9.18
N ARG A 171 -17.38 -9.19 10.01
CA ARG A 171 -17.50 -7.75 9.74
C ARG A 171 -16.14 -7.07 9.53
N TYR A 172 -15.17 -7.36 10.37
CA TYR A 172 -13.84 -6.77 10.27
C TYR A 172 -13.04 -7.34 9.09
N LEU A 173 -13.22 -8.64 8.79
CA LEU A 173 -12.61 -9.27 7.63
C LEU A 173 -13.14 -8.67 6.32
N SER A 174 -14.45 -8.47 6.20
CA SER A 174 -15.05 -7.83 5.02
C SER A 174 -14.55 -6.39 4.83
N VAL A 175 -14.50 -5.60 5.91
CA VAL A 175 -13.94 -4.24 5.86
C VAL A 175 -12.45 -4.26 5.48
N ALA A 176 -11.68 -5.23 5.97
CA ALA A 176 -10.29 -5.40 5.57
C ALA A 176 -10.19 -5.68 4.05
N MET A 177 -11.02 -6.55 3.48
CA MET A 177 -10.99 -6.86 2.04
C MET A 177 -11.39 -5.65 1.18
N VAL A 178 -12.31 -4.82 1.65
CA VAL A 178 -12.61 -3.54 0.99
C VAL A 178 -11.36 -2.65 0.98
N PHE A 179 -10.66 -2.52 2.10
CA PHE A 179 -9.42 -1.72 2.14
C PHE A 179 -8.28 -2.31 1.30
N VAL A 180 -8.18 -3.64 1.17
CA VAL A 180 -7.24 -4.28 0.23
C VAL A 180 -7.52 -3.81 -1.21
N ALA A 181 -8.79 -3.89 -1.63
CA ALA A 181 -9.20 -3.48 -2.96
C ALA A 181 -8.95 -1.97 -3.17
N THR A 182 -9.32 -1.14 -2.19
CA THR A 182 -9.09 0.31 -2.25
C THR A 182 -7.61 0.66 -2.31
N ALA A 183 -6.74 -0.01 -1.55
CA ALA A 183 -5.29 0.18 -1.62
C ALA A 183 -4.76 -0.14 -3.02
N MET A 184 -5.18 -1.26 -3.60
CA MET A 184 -4.81 -1.68 -4.95
C MET A 184 -5.28 -0.70 -6.04
N LEU A 185 -6.44 -0.07 -5.86
CA LEU A 185 -6.96 0.98 -6.75
C LEU A 185 -6.24 2.32 -6.59
N CYS A 186 -5.47 2.52 -5.51
CA CYS A 186 -4.56 3.65 -5.35
C CYS A 186 -3.20 3.34 -5.99
N LYS A 187 -2.66 2.14 -5.74
CA LYS A 187 -1.41 1.64 -6.33
C LYS A 187 -1.35 0.12 -6.30
N GLU A 188 -0.76 -0.47 -7.35
CA GLU A 188 -0.52 -1.92 -7.52
C GLU A 188 -0.06 -2.63 -6.26
N GLN A 189 0.95 -2.06 -5.60
CA GLN A 189 1.61 -2.68 -4.45
C GLN A 189 0.65 -2.85 -3.26
N GLY A 190 -0.49 -2.16 -3.26
CA GLY A 190 -1.52 -2.32 -2.24
C GLY A 190 -2.02 -3.76 -2.07
N ILE A 191 -1.95 -4.60 -3.12
CA ILE A 191 -2.34 -6.02 -3.04
C ILE A 191 -1.46 -6.83 -2.08
N THR A 192 -0.20 -6.41 -1.86
CA THR A 192 0.77 -7.16 -1.05
C THR A 192 0.38 -7.25 0.43
N ILE A 193 -0.57 -6.43 0.90
CA ILE A 193 -1.08 -6.52 2.27
C ILE A 193 -1.72 -7.87 2.58
N THR A 194 -2.27 -8.57 1.58
CA THR A 194 -2.86 -9.89 1.81
C THR A 194 -1.79 -10.91 2.22
N GLY A 195 -0.58 -10.78 1.67
CA GLY A 195 0.60 -11.52 2.11
C GLY A 195 1.02 -11.17 3.54
N VAL A 196 1.06 -9.88 3.89
CA VAL A 196 1.37 -9.44 5.27
C VAL A 196 0.33 -9.97 6.27
N CYS A 197 -0.96 -9.92 5.93
CA CYS A 197 -2.04 -10.49 6.74
C CYS A 197 -1.92 -12.01 6.89
N ALA A 198 -1.52 -12.73 5.84
CA ALA A 198 -1.28 -14.17 5.90
C ALA A 198 -0.08 -14.53 6.80
N ILE A 199 1.02 -13.78 6.68
CA ILE A 199 2.20 -13.91 7.56
C ILE A 199 1.79 -13.65 9.01
N TYR A 200 1.04 -12.57 9.27
CA TYR A 200 0.52 -12.26 10.60
C TYR A 200 -0.38 -13.37 11.15
N GLU A 201 -1.27 -13.93 10.32
CA GLU A 201 -2.13 -15.06 10.71
C GLU A 201 -1.29 -16.25 11.18
N ILE A 202 -0.31 -16.67 10.38
CA ILE A 202 0.52 -17.85 10.65
C ILE A 202 1.40 -17.65 11.88
N PHE A 203 2.20 -16.58 11.89
CA PHE A 203 3.26 -16.41 12.90
C PHE A 203 2.79 -15.71 14.17
N VAL A 204 1.83 -14.79 14.09
CA VAL A 204 1.41 -13.97 15.24
C VAL A 204 0.09 -14.48 15.82
N ALA A 205 -0.93 -14.69 14.99
CA ALA A 205 -2.24 -15.12 15.46
C ALA A 205 -2.25 -16.61 15.87
N GLN A 206 -1.69 -17.48 15.03
CA GLN A 206 -1.57 -18.92 15.32
C GLN A 206 -0.30 -19.30 16.09
N LYS A 207 0.69 -18.39 16.18
CA LYS A 207 1.96 -18.59 16.90
C LYS A 207 2.78 -19.78 16.40
N ILE A 208 2.70 -20.07 15.10
CA ILE A 208 3.48 -21.14 14.47
C ILE A 208 4.93 -20.68 14.35
N ARG A 209 5.87 -21.54 14.74
CA ARG A 209 7.31 -21.26 14.61
C ARG A 209 7.83 -21.82 13.29
N LEU A 210 8.94 -21.26 12.81
CA LEU A 210 9.63 -21.75 11.60
C LEU A 210 10.07 -23.22 11.76
N SER A 211 10.44 -23.64 12.97
CA SER A 211 10.75 -25.04 13.29
C SER A 211 9.58 -25.97 12.97
N ASP A 212 8.36 -25.55 13.29
CA ASP A 212 7.17 -26.38 13.11
C ASP A 212 6.87 -26.58 11.63
N ILE A 213 7.09 -25.53 10.82
CA ILE A 213 6.98 -25.58 9.35
C ILE A 213 8.06 -26.51 8.78
N TYR A 214 9.30 -26.42 9.26
CA TYR A 214 10.39 -27.29 8.83
C TYR A 214 10.12 -28.76 9.17
N HIS A 215 9.67 -29.05 10.39
CA HIS A 215 9.28 -30.41 10.80
C HIS A 215 8.12 -30.95 9.96
N LEU A 216 7.14 -30.11 9.65
CA LEU A 216 6.04 -30.47 8.75
C LEU A 216 6.54 -30.81 7.34
N ALA A 217 7.35 -29.92 6.74
CA ALA A 217 7.90 -30.12 5.41
C ALA A 217 8.74 -31.41 5.33
N ARG A 218 9.57 -31.66 6.35
CA ARG A 218 10.36 -32.88 6.46
C ARG A 218 9.49 -34.13 6.63
N SER A 219 8.39 -34.04 7.38
CA SER A 219 7.44 -35.16 7.53
C SER A 219 6.74 -35.48 6.22
N VAL A 220 6.32 -34.46 5.45
CA VAL A 220 5.73 -34.62 4.12
C VAL A 220 6.74 -35.25 3.15
N MET A 221 7.96 -34.72 3.09
CA MET A 221 9.02 -35.23 2.21
C MET A 221 9.47 -36.66 2.55
N SER A 222 9.37 -37.06 3.81
CA SER A 222 9.74 -38.41 4.25
C SER A 222 8.60 -39.44 4.10
N GLY A 223 7.45 -39.05 3.57
CA GLY A 223 6.30 -39.94 3.35
C GLY A 223 5.69 -40.53 4.63
N LYS A 224 6.11 -40.07 5.81
CA LYS A 224 5.52 -40.49 7.08
C LYS A 224 4.14 -39.85 7.23
N SER A 225 3.15 -40.66 7.62
CA SER A 225 1.78 -40.20 7.88
C SER A 225 1.82 -38.93 8.73
N LEU A 226 1.13 -37.90 8.24
CA LEU A 226 1.09 -36.56 8.81
C LEU A 226 0.37 -36.62 10.16
N ALA A 227 1.07 -37.02 11.22
CA ALA A 227 0.55 -36.98 12.58
C ALA A 227 0.58 -35.53 13.09
N LEU A 228 -0.20 -34.66 12.44
CA LEU A 228 -0.48 -33.34 12.98
C LEU A 228 -1.23 -33.54 14.30
N PRO A 229 -0.80 -32.90 15.40
CA PRO A 229 -1.57 -32.92 16.63
C PRO A 229 -3.00 -32.48 16.32
N SER A 230 -3.99 -33.28 16.74
CA SER A 230 -5.40 -32.93 16.56
C SER A 230 -5.65 -31.55 17.18
N GLY A 231 -6.14 -30.60 16.38
CA GLY A 231 -6.36 -29.21 16.81
C GLY A 231 -5.15 -28.27 16.71
N TRP A 232 -4.05 -28.65 16.05
CA TRP A 232 -2.91 -27.76 15.80
C TRP A 232 -3.28 -26.53 14.94
N TRP A 233 -4.26 -26.67 14.04
CA TRP A 233 -4.72 -25.60 13.15
C TRP A 233 -6.23 -25.36 13.26
N PRO A 234 -6.71 -24.17 13.68
CA PRO A 234 -8.13 -23.89 13.76
C PRO A 234 -8.78 -23.79 12.37
N HIS A 235 -9.95 -24.41 12.17
CA HIS A 235 -10.74 -24.28 10.93
C HIS A 235 -11.00 -22.81 10.54
N GLU A 236 -11.16 -21.93 11.53
CA GLU A 236 -11.33 -20.49 11.33
C GLU A 236 -10.11 -19.82 10.69
N ALA A 237 -8.89 -20.27 11.00
CA ALA A 237 -7.68 -19.77 10.37
C ALA A 237 -7.62 -20.18 8.89
N THR A 238 -8.01 -21.41 8.56
CA THR A 238 -8.15 -21.85 7.16
C THR A 238 -9.13 -20.99 6.39
N ARG A 239 -10.30 -20.69 6.99
CA ARG A 239 -11.34 -19.86 6.37
C ARG A 239 -10.82 -18.45 6.08
N ARG A 240 -10.11 -17.82 7.01
CA ARG A 240 -9.52 -16.49 6.81
C ARG A 240 -8.47 -16.47 5.72
N LEU A 241 -7.55 -17.45 5.72
CA LEU A 241 -6.54 -17.57 4.66
C LEU A 241 -7.19 -17.85 3.28
N ALA A 242 -8.25 -18.66 3.24
CA ALA A 242 -9.00 -18.91 2.02
C ALA A 242 -9.64 -17.61 1.50
N VAL A 243 -10.26 -16.80 2.36
CA VAL A 243 -10.80 -15.49 1.98
C VAL A 243 -9.71 -14.56 1.45
N LEU A 244 -8.55 -14.49 2.11
CA LEU A 244 -7.41 -13.70 1.62
C LEU A 244 -6.95 -14.16 0.24
N CYS A 245 -6.79 -15.48 0.04
CA CYS A 245 -6.34 -16.06 -1.21
C CYS A 245 -7.34 -15.80 -2.34
N VAL A 246 -8.62 -16.13 -2.13
CA VAL A 246 -9.69 -15.94 -3.12
C VAL A 246 -9.83 -14.46 -3.48
N SER A 247 -9.82 -13.56 -2.49
CA SER A 247 -9.90 -12.12 -2.74
C SER A 247 -8.68 -11.62 -3.53
N THR A 248 -7.48 -12.10 -3.21
CA THR A 248 -6.25 -11.74 -3.92
C THR A 248 -6.32 -12.18 -5.39
N VAL A 249 -6.67 -13.43 -5.65
CA VAL A 249 -6.80 -13.98 -7.00
C VAL A 249 -7.88 -13.25 -7.79
N ALA A 250 -9.04 -12.99 -7.17
CA ALA A 250 -10.13 -12.25 -7.82
C ALA A 250 -9.72 -10.82 -8.19
N LEU A 251 -9.06 -10.09 -7.29
CA LEU A 251 -8.59 -8.73 -7.55
C LEU A 251 -7.51 -8.68 -8.63
N LEU A 252 -6.55 -9.61 -8.60
CA LEU A 252 -5.52 -9.73 -9.64
C LEU A 252 -6.15 -10.06 -11.00
N PHE A 253 -7.11 -10.99 -11.03
CA PHE A 253 -7.82 -11.35 -12.26
C PHE A 253 -8.57 -10.14 -12.83
N VAL A 254 -9.38 -9.46 -12.01
CA VAL A 254 -10.10 -8.24 -12.42
C VAL A 254 -9.13 -7.20 -12.97
N ARG A 255 -7.97 -7.02 -12.32
CA ARG A 255 -6.98 -6.06 -12.78
C ARG A 255 -6.36 -6.44 -14.13
N LEU A 256 -6.01 -7.71 -14.31
CA LEU A 256 -5.47 -8.21 -15.57
C LEU A 256 -6.46 -8.00 -16.73
N GLN A 257 -7.77 -8.20 -16.47
CA GLN A 257 -8.82 -7.90 -17.43
C GLN A 257 -8.86 -6.41 -17.78
N ILE A 258 -8.77 -5.51 -16.79
CA ILE A 258 -8.74 -4.06 -17.02
C ILE A 258 -7.52 -3.64 -17.86
N MET A 259 -6.36 -4.25 -17.61
CA MET A 259 -5.13 -3.95 -18.34
C MET A 259 -5.08 -4.56 -19.76
N GLY A 260 -6.08 -5.36 -20.15
CA GLY A 260 -6.13 -6.04 -21.44
C GLY A 260 -5.17 -7.23 -21.56
N SER A 261 -4.74 -7.80 -20.43
CA SER A 261 -3.82 -8.96 -20.36
C SER A 261 -2.49 -8.80 -21.12
N GLN A 262 -2.08 -7.58 -21.43
CA GLN A 262 -0.79 -7.29 -22.05
C GLN A 262 0.21 -6.80 -21.01
N LEU A 263 1.45 -7.30 -21.11
CA LEU A 263 2.55 -6.77 -20.33
C LEU A 263 2.99 -5.42 -20.91
N PRO A 264 3.31 -4.43 -20.07
CA PRO A 264 3.89 -3.18 -20.55
C PRO A 264 5.25 -3.48 -21.21
N VAL A 265 5.52 -2.81 -22.33
CA VAL A 265 6.81 -2.87 -23.01
C VAL A 265 7.68 -1.75 -22.43
N PHE A 266 8.68 -2.13 -21.63
CA PHE A 266 9.65 -1.16 -21.10
C PHE A 266 10.75 -0.91 -22.14
N THR A 267 11.04 0.37 -22.39
CA THR A 267 12.16 0.78 -23.22
C THR A 267 13.42 0.95 -22.38
N ARG A 268 14.59 1.02 -23.04
CA ARG A 268 15.86 1.32 -22.35
C ARG A 268 15.87 2.69 -21.67
N PHE A 269 15.05 3.62 -22.15
CA PHE A 269 14.92 4.94 -21.57
C PHE A 269 14.17 4.90 -20.24
N ASP A 270 13.19 4.01 -20.11
CA ASP A 270 12.36 3.91 -18.89
C ASP A 270 13.14 3.32 -17.71
N ASN A 271 14.10 2.44 -17.97
CA ASN A 271 14.97 1.86 -16.94
C ASN A 271 16.40 1.61 -17.47
N PRO A 272 17.22 2.65 -17.61
CA PRO A 272 18.58 2.52 -18.14
C PRO A 272 19.47 1.65 -17.24
N ALA A 273 19.19 1.61 -15.94
CA ALA A 273 19.92 0.79 -14.98
C ALA A 273 19.71 -0.71 -15.22
N SER A 274 18.50 -1.14 -15.63
CA SER A 274 18.19 -2.55 -15.93
C SER A 274 19.00 -3.14 -17.09
N VAL A 275 19.48 -2.28 -18.00
CA VAL A 275 20.28 -2.66 -19.18
C VAL A 275 21.74 -2.25 -19.06
N SER A 276 22.16 -1.70 -17.92
CA SER A 276 23.54 -1.29 -17.66
C SER A 276 24.47 -2.51 -17.52
N PRO A 277 25.75 -2.41 -17.90
CA PRO A 277 26.72 -3.46 -17.61
C PRO A 277 26.91 -3.68 -16.10
N THR A 278 27.37 -4.87 -15.74
CA THR A 278 27.82 -5.20 -14.37
C THR A 278 29.03 -4.32 -14.01
N PRO A 279 29.12 -3.77 -12.78
CA PRO A 279 28.28 -4.03 -11.61
C PRO A 279 27.09 -3.07 -11.44
N THR A 280 26.99 -2.00 -12.23
CA THR A 280 25.99 -0.93 -12.06
C THR A 280 24.56 -1.49 -12.00
N ARG A 281 24.22 -2.40 -12.90
CA ARG A 281 22.90 -3.07 -12.89
C ARG A 281 22.63 -3.86 -11.61
N GLN A 282 23.64 -4.53 -11.06
CA GLN A 282 23.46 -5.30 -9.83
C GLN A 282 23.32 -4.37 -8.62
N LEU A 283 24.14 -3.32 -8.58
CA LEU A 283 24.09 -2.33 -7.51
C LEU A 283 22.75 -1.58 -7.49
N SER A 284 22.17 -1.27 -8.66
CA SER A 284 20.88 -0.61 -8.75
C SER A 284 19.68 -1.49 -8.34
N TYR A 285 19.78 -2.83 -8.43
CA TYR A 285 18.75 -3.72 -7.92
C TYR A 285 18.83 -3.95 -6.41
N ASN A 286 19.95 -3.64 -5.78
CA ASN A 286 20.16 -3.78 -4.33
C ASN A 286 20.00 -2.46 -3.57
N TYR A 287 19.56 -1.40 -4.25
CA TYR A 287 19.29 -0.07 -3.68
C TYR A 287 17.80 0.10 -3.34
#